data_AF-A0A3D3EZQ2-F1
#
_entry.id   AF-A0A3D3EZQ2-F1
#
_cell.length_a   1.000
_cell.length_b   1.000
_cell.length_c   1.000
_cell.angle_alpha   90.00
_cell.angle_beta   90.00
_cell.angle_gamma   90.00
#
_symmetry.space_group_name_H-M   'P 1'
#
loop_
_entity.id
_entity.type
_entity.pdbx_description
1 polymer ?
#
loop_
_entity_poly.entity_id
_entity_poly.type
_entity_poly.pdbx_seq_one_letter_code
_entity_poly.pdbx_strand_id
1 'polypeptide(L)'
;NIGDKLGIAPKKARRYLTKHIGEFVYEGDSVARYMKTNQVRIASSPSTGQVVDFNPQTGVMTIQYNSKPTNYHAHVSGVVSKVEQDRAIRIMYRAKRLSAAIGWGSPIHGSLIWMAEFSPKPIPEDSIVALGFKPDITCLKQLASQAAGIICPSIDEADLCNYLNTEQGVINTGGEHIPASLVLVHGFGDIALLPHQERYFKDNTNKYCMLEPHTRIRAGVVRAGINILE
;
A
#
# COMPACT_ATOMS: atom_id res chain seq x y z
N ASN A 1 -7.63 33.41 -10.65
CA ASN A 1 -7.01 34.70 -10.29
C ASN A 1 -7.62 35.20 -8.98
N ILE A 2 -6.81 35.45 -7.95
CA ILE A 2 -7.27 35.91 -6.63
C ILE A 2 -7.71 37.37 -6.67
N GLY A 3 -7.03 38.24 -7.43
CA GLY A 3 -7.41 39.64 -7.57
C GLY A 3 -8.83 39.79 -8.10
N ASP A 4 -9.16 39.04 -9.15
CA ASP A 4 -10.49 39.02 -9.74
C ASP A 4 -11.54 38.45 -8.76
N LYS A 5 -11.24 37.31 -8.11
CA LYS A 5 -12.16 36.70 -7.11
C LYS A 5 -12.45 37.62 -5.92
N LEU A 6 -11.50 38.46 -5.52
CA LEU A 6 -11.67 39.45 -4.46
C LEU A 6 -12.12 40.83 -4.98
N GLY A 7 -12.20 41.02 -6.30
CA GLY A 7 -12.46 42.30 -6.97
C GLY A 7 -11.53 43.43 -6.52
N ILE A 8 -10.23 43.15 -6.48
CA ILE A 8 -9.16 44.10 -6.15
C ILE A 8 -8.04 43.99 -7.19
N ALA A 9 -7.17 45.01 -7.25
CA ALA A 9 -6.00 44.95 -8.11
C ALA A 9 -5.10 43.74 -7.77
N PRO A 10 -4.62 42.97 -8.76
CA PRO A 10 -3.77 41.80 -8.55
C PRO A 10 -2.59 42.01 -7.59
N LYS A 11 -1.89 43.15 -7.72
CA LYS A 11 -0.76 43.54 -6.86
C LYS A 11 -1.12 43.64 -5.38
N LYS A 12 -2.40 43.84 -5.05
CA LYS A 12 -2.90 43.90 -3.66
C LYS A 12 -3.32 42.54 -3.12
N ALA A 13 -3.55 41.54 -3.99
CA ALA A 13 -4.08 40.23 -3.60
C ALA A 13 -3.18 39.48 -2.60
N ARG A 14 -1.85 39.68 -2.67
CA ARG A 14 -0.88 39.05 -1.76
C ARG A 14 -1.20 39.32 -0.28
N ARG A 15 -1.76 40.48 0.05
CA ARG A 15 -2.05 40.89 1.44
C ARG A 15 -3.26 40.18 2.04
N TYR A 16 -4.07 39.54 1.20
CA TYR A 16 -5.33 38.92 1.59
C TYR A 16 -5.28 37.40 1.48
N LEU A 17 -4.13 36.82 1.11
CA LEU A 17 -3.95 35.37 1.08
C LEU A 17 -4.06 34.81 2.49
N THR A 18 -4.82 33.73 2.63
CA THR A 18 -4.93 32.92 3.86
C THR A 18 -4.17 31.61 3.74
N LYS A 19 -3.60 31.33 2.56
CA LYS A 19 -2.78 30.16 2.26
C LYS A 19 -1.53 30.57 1.48
N HIS A 20 -0.41 29.91 1.77
CA HIS A 20 0.91 30.22 1.23
C HIS A 20 1.51 29.06 0.44
N ILE A 21 2.54 29.36 -0.36
CA ILE A 21 3.29 28.37 -1.12
C ILE A 21 3.79 27.27 -0.16
N GLY A 22 3.57 26.02 -0.52
CA GLY A 22 3.87 24.84 0.28
C GLY A 22 2.70 24.30 1.09
N GLU A 23 1.63 25.07 1.30
CA GLU A 23 0.48 24.62 2.08
C GLU A 23 -0.51 23.81 1.26
N PHE A 24 -1.09 22.77 1.89
CA PHE A 24 -2.16 21.98 1.32
C PHE A 24 -3.52 22.64 1.54
N VAL A 25 -4.40 22.51 0.55
CA VAL A 25 -5.76 23.04 0.53
C VAL A 25 -6.71 21.98 -0.05
N TYR A 26 -7.91 21.90 0.51
CA TYR A 26 -9.01 21.14 -0.07
C TYR A 26 -9.83 22.01 -1.02
N GLU A 27 -10.55 21.38 -1.95
CA GLU A 27 -11.55 22.08 -2.74
C GLU A 27 -12.55 22.81 -1.82
N GLY A 28 -12.82 24.09 -2.11
CA GLY A 28 -13.67 24.94 -1.28
C GLY A 28 -12.95 25.71 -0.17
N ASP A 29 -11.74 25.33 0.23
CA ASP A 29 -10.97 26.03 1.27
C ASP A 29 -10.76 27.51 0.90
N SER A 30 -10.90 28.40 1.88
CA SER A 30 -10.56 29.81 1.72
C SER A 30 -9.05 29.96 1.51
N VAL A 31 -8.64 30.38 0.30
CA VAL A 31 -7.24 30.68 -0.04
C VAL A 31 -6.92 32.17 0.03
N ALA A 32 -7.94 33.03 0.00
CA ALA A 32 -7.80 34.45 0.30
C ALA A 32 -9.10 35.05 0.84
N ARG A 33 -9.01 36.05 1.71
CA ARG A 33 -10.15 36.72 2.33
C ARG A 33 -9.93 38.23 2.41
N TYR A 34 -10.90 38.99 1.90
CA TYR A 34 -10.96 40.44 1.99
C TYR A 34 -12.17 40.85 2.85
N MET A 35 -11.93 41.56 3.95
CA MET A 35 -13.00 42.04 4.85
C MET A 35 -12.88 43.56 5.04
N LYS A 36 -14.00 44.25 4.84
CA LYS A 36 -14.26 45.64 5.24
C LYS A 36 -15.60 45.70 5.97
N THR A 37 -15.85 46.80 6.68
CA THR A 37 -17.00 47.01 7.58
C THR A 37 -18.35 46.53 7.00
N ASN A 38 -18.58 46.68 5.68
CA ASN A 38 -19.82 46.24 5.01
C ASN A 38 -19.58 45.26 3.83
N GLN A 39 -18.38 44.66 3.70
CA GLN A 39 -18.08 43.79 2.56
C GLN A 39 -17.10 42.68 2.92
N VAL A 40 -17.53 41.44 2.72
CA VAL A 40 -16.69 40.24 2.81
C VAL A 40 -16.62 39.60 1.43
N ARG A 41 -15.41 39.34 0.95
CA ARG A 41 -15.15 38.56 -0.27
C ARG A 41 -14.15 37.46 0.03
N ILE A 42 -14.45 36.26 -0.46
CA ILE A 42 -13.65 35.06 -0.23
C ILE A 42 -13.29 34.48 -1.59
N ALA A 43 -12.01 34.17 -1.77
CA ALA A 43 -11.55 33.33 -2.86
C ALA A 43 -11.34 31.93 -2.31
N SER A 44 -12.15 30.96 -2.78
CA SER A 44 -11.98 29.55 -2.46
C SER A 44 -11.11 28.82 -3.47
N SER A 45 -10.45 27.76 -3.01
CA SER A 45 -9.72 26.82 -3.85
C SER A 45 -10.69 26.11 -4.81
N PRO A 46 -10.42 26.07 -6.12
CA PRO A 46 -11.23 25.32 -7.08
C PRO A 46 -10.92 23.81 -7.10
N SER A 47 -9.88 23.36 -6.39
CA SER A 47 -9.47 21.95 -6.38
C SER A 47 -8.66 21.62 -5.12
N THR A 48 -8.59 20.35 -4.76
CA THR A 48 -7.69 19.86 -3.71
C THR A 48 -6.24 19.83 -4.23
N GLY A 49 -5.26 20.22 -3.42
CA GLY A 49 -3.84 20.17 -3.79
C GLY A 49 -2.94 21.02 -2.91
N GLN A 50 -1.70 21.22 -3.33
CA GLN A 50 -0.73 22.08 -2.67
C GLN A 50 -0.61 23.41 -3.44
N VAL A 51 -0.49 24.53 -2.73
CA VAL A 51 -0.16 25.83 -3.34
C VAL A 51 1.30 25.77 -3.78
N VAL A 52 1.56 25.78 -5.08
CA VAL A 52 2.93 25.65 -5.62
C VAL A 52 3.52 26.98 -6.06
N ASP A 53 2.69 27.97 -6.39
CA ASP A 53 3.15 29.29 -6.81
C ASP A 53 2.07 30.37 -6.57
N PHE A 54 2.51 31.61 -6.44
CA PHE A 54 1.66 32.80 -6.50
C PHE A 54 2.38 33.94 -7.21
N ASN A 55 1.86 34.35 -8.37
CA ASN A 55 2.41 35.48 -9.11
C ASN A 55 1.79 36.81 -8.60
N PRO A 56 2.57 37.70 -7.97
CA PRO A 56 2.05 38.95 -7.40
C PRO A 56 1.69 40.01 -8.45
N GLN A 57 2.18 39.89 -9.69
CA GLN A 57 1.83 40.82 -10.77
C GLN A 57 0.45 40.49 -11.36
N THR A 58 0.16 39.20 -11.56
CA THR A 58 -1.10 38.74 -12.16
C THR A 58 -2.15 38.35 -11.14
N GLY A 59 -1.78 38.08 -9.88
CA GLY A 59 -2.69 37.64 -8.82
C GLY A 59 -3.10 36.16 -8.95
N VAL A 60 -2.44 35.41 -9.83
CA VAL A 60 -2.69 33.99 -10.06
C VAL A 60 -2.01 33.17 -8.96
N MET A 61 -2.80 32.38 -8.26
CA MET A 61 -2.34 31.32 -7.36
C MET A 61 -2.44 29.99 -8.10
N THR A 62 -1.35 29.22 -8.11
CA THR A 62 -1.30 27.90 -8.73
C THR A 62 -1.44 26.83 -7.65
N ILE A 63 -2.44 25.98 -7.81
CA ILE A 63 -2.71 24.85 -6.91
C ILE A 63 -2.53 23.59 -7.73
N GLN A 64 -1.66 22.71 -7.26
CA GLN A 64 -1.33 21.48 -7.95
C GLN A 64 -1.45 20.31 -6.98
N TYR A 65 -2.25 19.32 -7.34
CA TYR A 65 -2.25 18.06 -6.61
C TYR A 65 -0.98 17.30 -6.96
N ASN A 66 -0.06 17.18 -6.01
CA ASN A 66 1.18 16.46 -6.21
C ASN A 66 0.91 14.94 -6.14
N SER A 67 0.32 14.39 -7.20
CA SER A 67 0.29 12.94 -7.39
C SER A 67 1.63 12.53 -7.99
N LYS A 68 2.49 11.91 -7.17
CA LYS A 68 3.64 11.21 -7.72
C LYS A 68 3.09 9.96 -8.42
N PRO A 69 3.34 9.76 -9.72
CA PRO A 69 2.94 8.52 -10.38
C PRO A 69 3.58 7.35 -9.65
N THR A 70 2.76 6.41 -9.21
CA THR A 70 3.21 5.17 -8.59
C THR A 70 2.99 4.04 -9.57
N ASN A 71 3.97 3.14 -9.67
CA ASN A 71 3.79 1.91 -10.42
C ASN A 71 2.81 1.02 -9.66
N TYR A 72 1.65 0.79 -10.26
CA TYR A 72 0.68 -0.18 -9.75
C TYR A 72 0.89 -1.50 -10.50
N HIS A 73 1.55 -2.45 -9.85
CA HIS A 73 1.83 -3.75 -10.44
C HIS A 73 0.57 -4.62 -10.42
N ALA A 74 0.33 -5.36 -11.50
CA ALA A 74 -0.77 -6.32 -11.55
C ALA A 74 -0.52 -7.55 -10.66
N HIS A 75 0.75 -7.85 -10.38
CA HIS A 75 1.24 -9.04 -9.67
C HIS A 75 0.88 -10.40 -10.31
N VAL A 76 0.20 -10.37 -11.45
CA VAL A 76 -0.23 -11.55 -12.20
C VAL A 76 0.13 -11.41 -13.66
N SER A 77 0.41 -12.55 -14.30
CA SER A 77 0.45 -12.67 -15.75
C SER A 77 -0.94 -13.08 -16.25
N GLY A 78 -1.49 -12.34 -17.21
CA GLY A 78 -2.85 -12.59 -17.69
C GLY A 78 -3.21 -11.78 -18.93
N VAL A 79 -4.48 -11.85 -19.32
CA VAL A 79 -5.02 -11.18 -20.51
C VAL A 79 -5.81 -9.95 -20.08
N VAL A 80 -5.49 -8.78 -20.66
CA VAL A 80 -6.31 -7.57 -20.49
C VAL A 80 -7.65 -7.78 -21.19
N SER A 81 -8.69 -8.04 -20.40
CA SER A 81 -10.04 -8.34 -20.86
C SER A 81 -10.90 -7.09 -21.08
N LYS A 82 -10.56 -5.98 -20.41
CA LYS A 82 -11.26 -4.69 -20.51
C LYS A 82 -10.33 -3.55 -20.15
N VAL A 83 -10.47 -2.43 -20.85
CA VAL A 83 -9.83 -1.15 -20.52
C VAL A 83 -10.94 -0.12 -20.32
N GLU A 84 -10.94 0.53 -19.16
CA GLU A 84 -11.70 1.74 -18.88
C GLU A 84 -10.73 2.90 -18.97
N GLN A 85 -10.84 3.68 -20.05
CA GLN A 85 -9.92 4.76 -20.36
C GLN A 85 -9.75 5.70 -19.15
N ASP A 86 -8.49 6.04 -18.86
CA ASP A 86 -8.07 6.92 -17.76
C ASP A 86 -8.50 6.47 -16.35
N ARG A 87 -8.97 5.22 -16.19
CA ARG A 87 -9.53 4.75 -14.92
C ARG A 87 -9.03 3.38 -14.48
N ALA A 88 -9.17 2.35 -15.30
CA ALA A 88 -8.92 0.97 -14.86
C ALA A 88 -8.62 -0.01 -16.01
N ILE A 89 -7.90 -1.08 -15.68
CA ILE A 89 -7.75 -2.26 -16.54
C ILE A 89 -8.27 -3.49 -15.80
N ARG A 90 -8.89 -4.42 -16.52
CA ARG A 90 -9.30 -5.73 -15.97
C ARG A 90 -8.45 -6.83 -16.58
N ILE A 91 -7.67 -7.51 -15.74
CA ILE A 91 -6.83 -8.62 -16.15
C ILE A 91 -7.51 -9.93 -15.74
N MET A 92 -7.66 -10.85 -16.71
CA MET A 92 -8.07 -12.23 -16.46
C MET A 92 -6.82 -13.10 -16.37
N TYR A 93 -6.72 -13.89 -15.30
CA TYR A 93 -5.61 -14.81 -15.08
C TYR A 93 -6.13 -16.10 -14.44
N ARG A 94 -5.29 -17.15 -14.44
CA ARG A 94 -5.57 -18.43 -13.81
C ARG A 94 -4.52 -18.71 -12.76
N ALA A 95 -4.96 -19.21 -11.61
CA ALA A 95 -4.07 -19.55 -10.51
C ALA A 95 -4.67 -20.66 -9.65
N LYS A 96 -3.80 -21.42 -8.99
CA LYS A 96 -4.18 -22.24 -7.83
C LYS A 96 -4.08 -21.38 -6.60
N ARG A 97 -5.14 -21.31 -5.80
CA ARG A 97 -5.20 -20.47 -4.60
C ARG A 97 -5.22 -21.32 -3.34
N LEU A 98 -4.33 -20.99 -2.41
CA LEU A 98 -4.39 -21.41 -1.02
C LEU A 98 -4.78 -20.21 -0.16
N SER A 99 -5.86 -20.33 0.61
CA SER A 99 -6.28 -19.29 1.57
C SER A 99 -5.47 -19.40 2.86
N ALA A 100 -5.09 -18.26 3.40
CA ALA A 100 -4.36 -18.13 4.66
C ALA A 100 -5.19 -17.34 5.70
N ALA A 101 -4.82 -17.47 6.97
CA ALA A 101 -5.57 -16.83 8.05
C ALA A 101 -5.44 -15.31 8.03
N ILE A 102 -4.22 -14.80 7.90
CA ILE A 102 -3.89 -13.38 8.00
C ILE A 102 -2.54 -13.07 7.31
N GLY A 103 -2.35 -11.82 6.91
CA GLY A 103 -1.07 -11.33 6.43
C GLY A 103 -0.88 -9.83 6.56
N TRP A 104 0.34 -9.34 6.36
CA TRP A 104 0.76 -7.95 6.43
C TRP A 104 1.68 -7.61 5.27
N GLY A 105 1.76 -6.32 4.95
CA GLY A 105 2.55 -5.83 3.82
C GLY A 105 1.76 -5.73 2.52
N SER A 106 2.40 -5.16 1.50
CA SER A 106 1.76 -4.92 0.20
C SER A 106 1.66 -6.22 -0.62
N PRO A 107 0.73 -6.33 -1.59
CA PRO A 107 0.77 -7.41 -2.56
C PRO A 107 2.15 -7.49 -3.23
N ILE A 108 2.68 -8.70 -3.38
CA ILE A 108 3.97 -8.96 -4.02
C ILE A 108 3.86 -10.19 -4.92
N HIS A 109 4.82 -10.32 -5.84
CA HIS A 109 4.92 -11.48 -6.73
C HIS A 109 6.36 -11.96 -6.78
N GLY A 110 6.57 -13.22 -7.12
CA GLY A 110 7.90 -13.79 -7.05
C GLY A 110 7.96 -15.30 -7.28
N SER A 111 9.17 -15.83 -7.37
CA SER A 111 9.38 -17.27 -7.38
C SER A 111 9.14 -17.85 -5.99
N LEU A 112 8.27 -18.85 -5.88
CA LEU A 112 8.04 -19.55 -4.61
C LEU A 112 9.22 -20.46 -4.28
N ILE A 113 9.75 -20.37 -3.06
CA ILE A 113 10.80 -21.27 -2.57
C ILE A 113 10.30 -21.97 -1.31
N TRP A 114 10.23 -23.29 -1.36
CA TRP A 114 9.96 -24.10 -0.17
C TRP A 114 11.20 -24.25 0.69
N MET A 115 11.06 -24.06 2.00
CA MET A 115 12.11 -24.20 2.99
C MET A 115 11.59 -25.03 4.17
N ALA A 116 12.02 -26.29 4.24
CA ALA A 116 11.60 -27.22 5.30
C ALA A 116 12.23 -26.88 6.67
N GLU A 117 13.43 -26.30 6.66
CA GLU A 117 14.19 -25.88 7.84
C GLU A 117 14.99 -24.63 7.50
N PHE A 118 15.35 -23.83 8.51
CA PHE A 118 16.06 -22.58 8.29
C PHE A 118 17.42 -22.82 7.62
N SER A 119 17.70 -22.08 6.55
CA SER A 119 18.98 -22.10 5.85
C SER A 119 19.52 -20.69 5.67
N PRO A 120 20.76 -20.38 6.10
CA PRO A 120 21.35 -19.06 5.93
C PRO A 120 21.86 -18.80 4.51
N LYS A 121 21.54 -19.67 3.54
CA LYS A 121 21.99 -19.52 2.14
C LYS A 121 21.31 -18.31 1.50
N PRO A 122 21.98 -17.64 0.54
CA PRO A 122 21.38 -16.57 -0.23
C PRO A 122 20.08 -17.02 -0.90
N ILE A 123 19.05 -16.20 -0.77
CA ILE A 123 17.77 -16.38 -1.44
C ILE A 123 17.80 -15.55 -2.75
N PRO A 124 17.36 -16.10 -3.89
CA PRO A 124 17.23 -15.33 -5.12
C PRO A 124 16.36 -14.08 -4.92
N GLU A 125 16.68 -13.00 -5.62
CA GLU A 125 15.89 -11.78 -5.60
C GLU A 125 14.41 -12.03 -5.93
N ASP A 126 13.53 -11.18 -5.39
CA ASP A 126 12.08 -11.25 -5.56
C ASP A 126 11.44 -12.60 -5.15
N SER A 127 12.12 -13.44 -4.38
CA SER A 127 11.56 -14.72 -3.96
C SER A 127 10.50 -14.57 -2.86
N ILE A 128 9.56 -15.51 -2.86
CA ILE A 128 8.58 -15.71 -1.81
C ILE A 128 8.94 -17.02 -1.10
N VAL A 129 9.35 -16.93 0.16
CA VAL A 129 9.81 -18.11 0.92
C VAL A 129 8.66 -18.69 1.72
N ALA A 130 8.30 -19.94 1.46
CA ALA A 130 7.34 -20.70 2.25
C ALA A 130 8.06 -21.64 3.22
N LEU A 131 7.80 -21.44 4.51
CA LEU A 131 8.42 -22.19 5.60
C LEU A 131 7.54 -23.39 6.01
N GLY A 132 8.19 -24.53 6.21
CA GLY A 132 7.57 -25.72 6.81
C GLY A 132 7.58 -25.72 8.33
N PHE A 133 8.13 -24.68 8.96
CA PHE A 133 8.33 -24.56 10.39
C PHE A 133 7.89 -23.18 10.89
N LYS A 134 7.67 -23.07 12.21
CA LYS A 134 7.44 -21.80 12.90
C LYS A 134 8.77 -21.06 13.08
N PRO A 135 8.99 -19.91 12.42
CA PRO A 135 10.21 -19.12 12.62
C PRO A 135 10.15 -18.32 13.93
N ASP A 136 11.31 -18.02 14.50
CA ASP A 136 11.46 -16.98 15.52
C ASP A 136 11.71 -15.61 14.86
N ILE A 137 11.75 -14.55 15.67
CA ILE A 137 12.02 -13.19 15.18
C ILE A 137 13.39 -13.06 14.45
N THR A 138 14.40 -13.81 14.86
CA THR A 138 15.74 -13.75 14.26
C THR A 138 15.70 -14.27 12.83
N CYS A 139 15.09 -15.45 12.64
CA CYS A 139 14.83 -16.06 11.35
C CYS A 139 14.00 -15.14 10.45
N LEU A 140 12.88 -14.59 10.97
CA LEU A 140 12.02 -13.68 10.22
C LEU A 140 12.78 -12.46 9.70
N LYS A 141 13.57 -11.79 10.54
CA LYS A 141 14.34 -10.61 10.15
C LYS A 141 15.41 -10.93 9.11
N GLN A 142 16.07 -12.08 9.23
CA GLN A 142 17.09 -12.50 8.27
C GLN A 142 16.51 -12.92 6.91
N LEU A 143 15.34 -13.55 6.90
CA LEU A 143 14.63 -13.85 5.66
C LEU A 143 14.10 -12.57 5.01
N ALA A 144 13.56 -11.64 5.81
CA ALA A 144 12.95 -10.42 5.32
C ALA A 144 13.95 -9.42 4.72
N SER A 145 15.25 -9.57 4.98
CA SER A 145 16.29 -8.78 4.32
C SER A 145 16.67 -9.30 2.93
N GLN A 146 16.17 -10.48 2.53
CA GLN A 146 16.54 -11.16 1.29
C GLN A 146 15.32 -11.53 0.41
N ALA A 147 14.18 -11.81 1.02
CA ALA A 147 12.96 -12.22 0.34
C ALA A 147 11.96 -11.06 0.21
N ALA A 148 11.18 -11.05 -0.87
CA ALA A 148 10.08 -10.09 -1.04
C ALA A 148 8.86 -10.47 -0.18
N GLY A 149 8.70 -11.75 0.14
CA GLY A 149 7.64 -12.23 1.01
C GLY A 149 7.98 -13.53 1.74
N ILE A 150 7.32 -13.74 2.86
CA ILE A 150 7.47 -14.88 3.75
C ILE A 150 6.08 -15.46 4.03
N ILE A 151 5.96 -16.77 3.87
CA ILE A 151 4.79 -17.55 4.24
C ILE A 151 5.23 -18.52 5.33
N CYS A 152 4.54 -18.54 6.46
CA CYS A 152 4.80 -19.51 7.52
C CYS A 152 3.48 -20.04 8.10
N PRO A 153 3.49 -21.20 8.76
CA PRO A 153 2.26 -21.76 9.31
C PRO A 153 1.71 -20.91 10.45
N SER A 154 2.56 -20.55 11.40
CA SER A 154 2.26 -19.65 12.50
C SER A 154 3.52 -18.94 13.01
N ILE A 155 3.32 -17.95 13.90
CA ILE A 155 4.35 -17.27 14.69
C ILE A 155 3.80 -16.90 16.08
N ASP A 156 4.67 -16.46 16.97
CA ASP A 156 4.24 -15.81 18.22
C ASP A 156 3.81 -14.36 17.98
N GLU A 157 2.81 -13.90 18.73
CA GLU A 157 2.31 -12.53 18.63
C GLU A 157 3.40 -11.50 18.99
N ALA A 158 4.26 -11.82 19.97
CA ALA A 158 5.39 -10.98 20.35
C ALA A 158 6.40 -10.79 19.19
N ASP A 159 6.64 -11.86 18.42
CA ASP A 159 7.52 -11.80 17.24
C ASP A 159 6.88 -10.98 16.13
N LEU A 160 5.56 -11.07 15.94
CA LEU A 160 4.86 -10.18 15.01
C LEU A 160 5.03 -8.71 15.40
N CYS A 161 4.78 -8.35 16.65
CA CYS A 161 4.92 -6.96 17.12
C CYS A 161 6.36 -6.43 16.89
N ASN A 162 7.37 -7.28 17.12
CA ASN A 162 8.76 -6.95 16.87
C ASN A 162 9.06 -6.81 15.37
N TYR A 163 8.44 -7.64 14.53
CA TYR A 163 8.58 -7.56 13.08
C TYR A 163 7.91 -6.30 12.49
N LEU A 164 6.72 -5.96 12.97
CA LEU A 164 5.96 -4.78 12.54
C LEU A 164 6.48 -3.47 13.14
N ASN A 165 7.27 -3.53 14.23
CA ASN A 165 7.65 -2.39 15.08
C ASN A 165 6.43 -1.62 15.64
N THR A 166 5.29 -2.28 15.77
CA THR A 166 4.06 -1.71 16.31
C THR A 166 3.13 -2.81 16.81
N GLU A 167 2.28 -2.50 17.78
CA GLU A 167 1.23 -3.42 18.22
C GLU A 167 0.11 -3.46 17.18
N GLN A 168 -0.40 -4.66 16.90
CA GLN A 168 -1.47 -4.82 15.94
C GLN A 168 -2.83 -4.44 16.54
N GLY A 169 -3.22 -3.17 16.41
CA GLY A 169 -4.53 -2.66 16.87
C GLY A 169 -5.67 -2.75 15.85
N VAL A 170 -5.46 -3.29 14.64
CA VAL A 170 -6.35 -3.06 13.49
C VAL A 170 -6.99 -4.34 12.93
N ILE A 171 -8.27 -4.24 12.57
CA ILE A 171 -9.11 -5.32 11.99
C ILE A 171 -8.82 -5.54 10.48
N ASN A 172 -7.97 -4.69 9.89
CA ASN A 172 -7.64 -4.63 8.48
C ASN A 172 -6.12 -4.48 8.31
N THR A 173 -5.50 -5.33 7.51
CA THR A 173 -4.05 -5.39 7.27
C THR A 173 -3.75 -5.43 5.77
N GLY A 174 -2.47 -5.37 5.40
CA GLY A 174 -2.02 -5.45 3.99
C GLY A 174 -1.60 -4.11 3.39
N GLY A 175 -1.22 -3.15 4.25
CA GLY A 175 -0.74 -1.83 3.87
C GLY A 175 0.44 -1.37 4.74
N GLU A 176 0.96 -2.27 5.56
CA GLU A 176 2.09 -2.03 6.44
C GLU A 176 3.37 -1.86 5.61
N HIS A 177 4.21 -0.89 5.97
CA HIS A 177 5.50 -0.68 5.32
C HIS A 177 6.57 -1.52 6.03
N ILE A 178 6.67 -2.77 5.62
CA ILE A 178 7.55 -3.80 6.23
C ILE A 178 8.56 -4.35 5.21
N PRO A 179 9.71 -4.89 5.66
CA PRO A 179 10.78 -5.29 4.74
C PRO A 179 10.40 -6.40 3.77
N ALA A 180 9.57 -7.35 4.22
CA ALA A 180 8.98 -8.39 3.39
C ALA A 180 7.52 -8.58 3.78
N SER A 181 6.68 -8.92 2.82
CA SER A 181 5.27 -9.22 3.12
C SER A 181 5.16 -10.53 3.86
N LEU A 182 4.33 -10.60 4.90
CA LEU A 182 4.22 -11.76 5.78
C LEU A 182 2.83 -12.36 5.71
N VAL A 183 2.70 -13.67 5.52
CA VAL A 183 1.42 -14.38 5.56
C VAL A 183 1.50 -15.59 6.48
N LEU A 184 0.52 -15.71 7.38
CA LEU A 184 0.36 -16.85 8.28
C LEU A 184 -0.77 -17.72 7.77
N VAL A 185 -0.46 -18.98 7.48
CA VAL A 185 -1.47 -19.94 7.00
C VAL A 185 -2.51 -20.21 8.08
N HIS A 186 -2.09 -20.38 9.34
CA HIS A 186 -2.97 -20.71 10.46
C HIS A 186 -3.12 -19.60 11.51
N GLY A 187 -2.24 -18.60 11.52
CA GLY A 187 -2.29 -17.49 12.48
C GLY A 187 -1.25 -17.62 13.58
N PHE A 188 -1.64 -17.43 14.84
CA PHE A 188 -0.71 -17.35 15.96
C PHE A 188 -0.57 -18.66 16.74
N GLY A 189 0.54 -18.80 17.47
CA GLY A 189 0.82 -19.94 18.34
C GLY A 189 1.73 -20.97 17.68
N ASP A 190 1.57 -22.24 18.06
CA ASP A 190 2.38 -23.36 17.58
C ASP A 190 1.53 -24.33 16.75
N ILE A 191 1.31 -23.96 15.49
CA ILE A 191 0.47 -24.71 14.55
C ILE A 191 1.34 -25.04 13.35
N ALA A 192 1.45 -26.32 13.01
CA ALA A 192 2.18 -26.77 11.82
C ALA A 192 1.27 -26.73 10.57
N LEU A 193 1.88 -26.75 9.38
CA LEU A 193 1.14 -26.95 8.14
C LEU A 193 0.50 -28.35 8.12
N LEU A 194 -0.69 -28.44 7.54
CA LEU A 194 -1.31 -29.71 7.21
C LEU A 194 -0.57 -30.37 6.04
N PRO A 195 -0.54 -31.72 5.94
CA PRO A 195 0.22 -32.42 4.90
C PRO A 195 -0.07 -31.97 3.46
N HIS A 196 -1.33 -31.61 3.18
CA HIS A 196 -1.71 -31.12 1.85
C HIS A 196 -1.23 -29.69 1.56
N GLN A 197 -1.07 -28.84 2.59
CA GLN A 197 -0.53 -27.49 2.45
C GLN A 197 0.99 -27.54 2.28
N GLU A 198 1.66 -28.37 3.06
CA GLU A 198 3.08 -28.64 2.88
C GLU A 198 3.36 -29.16 1.45
N ARG A 199 2.57 -30.14 1.00
CA ARG A 199 2.65 -30.64 -0.38
C ARG A 199 2.38 -29.54 -1.41
N TYR A 200 1.42 -28.65 -1.17
CA TYR A 200 1.14 -27.51 -2.04
C TYR A 200 2.38 -26.62 -2.25
N PHE A 201 3.15 -26.32 -1.22
CA PHE A 201 4.36 -25.52 -1.39
C PHE A 201 5.51 -26.29 -2.04
N LYS A 202 5.71 -27.56 -1.67
CA LYS A 202 6.72 -28.44 -2.28
C LYS A 202 6.50 -28.59 -3.79
N ASP A 203 5.28 -28.94 -4.20
CA ASP A 203 4.93 -29.20 -5.60
C ASP A 203 4.94 -27.94 -6.49
N ASN A 204 5.03 -26.74 -5.88
CA ASN A 204 5.03 -25.46 -6.57
C ASN A 204 6.30 -24.63 -6.35
N THR A 205 7.36 -25.22 -5.78
CA THR A 205 8.67 -24.56 -5.71
C THR A 205 9.17 -24.19 -7.10
N ASN A 206 9.81 -23.02 -7.22
CA ASN A 206 10.25 -22.36 -8.46
C ASN A 206 9.13 -21.94 -9.42
N LYS A 207 7.85 -22.03 -9.01
CA LYS A 207 6.75 -21.45 -9.78
C LYS A 207 6.49 -20.02 -9.34
N TYR A 208 5.91 -19.26 -10.25
CA TYR A 208 5.55 -17.88 -9.97
C TYR A 208 4.32 -17.82 -9.05
N CYS A 209 4.42 -17.00 -8.02
CA CYS A 209 3.45 -16.86 -6.97
C CYS A 209 3.10 -15.39 -6.78
N MET A 210 1.82 -15.10 -6.61
CA MET A 210 1.31 -13.82 -6.11
C MET A 210 0.92 -14.01 -4.64
N LEU A 211 1.52 -13.22 -3.76
CA LEU A 211 1.15 -13.14 -2.36
C LEU A 211 0.24 -11.94 -2.13
N GLU A 212 -0.93 -12.18 -1.54
CA GLU A 212 -1.92 -11.17 -1.20
C GLU A 212 -2.11 -11.13 0.32
N PRO A 213 -1.37 -10.29 1.06
CA PRO A 213 -1.44 -10.29 2.51
C PRO A 213 -2.72 -9.65 3.07
N HIS A 214 -3.39 -8.80 2.27
CA HIS A 214 -4.55 -8.02 2.71
C HIS A 214 -5.63 -8.89 3.35
N THR A 215 -5.91 -8.60 4.62
CA THR A 215 -6.88 -9.35 5.42
C THR A 215 -7.83 -8.39 6.10
N ARG A 216 -9.12 -8.74 6.08
CA ARG A 216 -10.18 -8.02 6.77
C ARG A 216 -11.04 -9.00 7.55
N ILE A 217 -11.13 -8.82 8.86
CA ILE A 217 -11.74 -9.83 9.75
C ILE A 217 -13.25 -9.58 9.98
N ARG A 218 -13.73 -8.34 9.85
CA ARG A 218 -15.16 -7.98 10.01
C ARG A 218 -15.85 -7.73 8.66
N ALA A 219 -16.72 -6.73 8.54
CA ALA A 219 -17.58 -6.50 7.38
C ALA A 219 -16.82 -6.58 6.04
N GLY A 220 -17.30 -7.44 5.13
CA GLY A 220 -16.61 -7.77 3.89
C GLY A 220 -15.32 -8.55 4.14
N VAL A 221 -15.44 -9.72 4.81
CA VAL A 221 -14.30 -10.56 5.20
C VAL A 221 -13.44 -10.89 3.99
N VAL A 222 -12.15 -10.59 4.07
CA VAL A 222 -11.13 -10.96 3.09
C VAL A 222 -10.03 -11.70 3.82
N ARG A 223 -9.57 -12.81 3.26
CA ARG A 223 -8.46 -13.59 3.78
C ARG A 223 -7.24 -13.42 2.89
N ALA A 224 -6.06 -13.45 3.51
CA ALA A 224 -4.81 -13.50 2.79
C ALA A 224 -4.81 -14.67 1.79
N GLY A 225 -4.20 -14.44 0.63
CA GLY A 225 -4.18 -15.37 -0.48
C GLY A 225 -2.75 -15.69 -0.92
N ILE A 226 -2.53 -16.96 -1.24
CA ILE A 226 -1.30 -17.44 -1.87
C ILE A 226 -1.70 -18.05 -3.20
N ASN A 227 -1.36 -17.38 -4.30
CA ASN A 227 -1.83 -17.76 -5.63
C ASN A 227 -0.65 -18.21 -6.49
N ILE A 228 -0.55 -19.50 -6.81
CA ILE A 228 0.42 -20.02 -7.77
C ILE A 228 -0.15 -19.78 -9.17
N LEU A 229 0.55 -18.98 -9.96
CA LEU A 229 0.09 -18.62 -11.31
C LEU A 229 0.33 -19.79 -12.27
N GLU A 230 -0.61 -19.99 -13.19
CA GLU A 230 -0.57 -21.03 -14.23
C GLU A 230 -0.24 -20.45 -15.62
#